data_AF-L2GLD7-F1
#
_entry.id   AF-L2GLD7-F1
#
_cell.length_a   1.000
_cell.length_b   1.000
_cell.length_c   1.000
_cell.angle_alpha   90.00
_cell.angle_beta   90.00
_cell.angle_gamma   90.00
#
_symmetry.space_group_name_H-M   'P 1'
#
loop_
_entity.id
_entity.type
_entity.pdbx_description
1 polymer ?
#
loop_
_entity_poly.entity_id
_entity_poly.type
_entity_poly.pdbx_seq_one_letter_code
_entity_poly.pdbx_strand_id
1 'polypeptide(L)'
;MVFERWRMQSKNTQDVLEVLKNRLESASYEEDRIETLQKLYSYSISNPNDVLDLCFDAIVKSIEMTDIKSQQAMILHALYTSSYSELMLEKFVSKNEYSQVVLRCDVHFISRIIRTINSNTLYSFLSEENSITTVLMSFIKNGYFKEFCSFVGKNTTLKETLVFEGAFEELMKIYTFEKRIMAREERIHSSRMCLVSLLDGSAKNQQYFFDSDLVQSITKEPIADDIEMLQMLLNPELKNYAICQKGLMQCGVLETAMQLKAYGIIYSLIDSNEENFKTFIENHLCLESLIEECDNSVEAFKIVELLARYTYFPIAHDHSFRINTLLCILGCSFADLNYLIVDAVQKDKLNMDHLIYLLFTQSTISSIRQYLNYAEYEEPLGSMCILIYLSFSIQLDLSPHQLIAKLKYLRLYFLNNKVTLDSINESVTSTIDQYIQQFGCTFERKEYSLPSKKDAEQNTSAPTINSVTESKSVIVEGVNNRIKSLFSKFTKKDQEKQNYDL
;
A
#
# COMPACT_ATOMS: atom_id res chain seq x y z
N MET A 1 21.04 60.84 -7.90
CA MET A 1 21.04 60.32 -9.29
C MET A 1 20.40 58.94 -9.50
N VAL A 2 20.95 57.80 -9.03
CA VAL A 2 20.28 56.48 -9.24
C VAL A 2 18.94 56.40 -8.51
N PHE A 3 18.88 56.81 -7.24
CA PHE A 3 17.65 56.86 -6.46
C PHE A 3 16.58 57.81 -7.05
N GLU A 4 16.97 58.94 -7.62
CA GLU A 4 16.03 59.88 -8.27
C GLU A 4 15.53 59.36 -9.61
N ARG A 5 16.37 58.67 -10.40
CA ARG A 5 15.93 57.97 -11.62
C ARG A 5 14.93 56.87 -11.31
N TRP A 6 15.20 56.07 -10.27
CA TRP A 6 14.27 55.03 -9.81
C TRP A 6 12.94 55.63 -9.33
N ARG A 7 12.99 56.73 -8.57
CA ARG A 7 11.79 57.44 -8.10
C ARG A 7 10.98 58.09 -9.23
N MET A 8 11.64 58.63 -10.26
CA MET A 8 10.97 59.16 -11.44
C MET A 8 10.40 58.05 -12.34
N GLN A 9 11.09 56.91 -12.47
CA GLN A 9 10.59 55.74 -13.19
C GLN A 9 9.39 55.09 -12.49
N SER A 10 9.40 54.99 -11.16
CA SER A 10 8.26 54.48 -10.39
C SER A 10 7.06 55.42 -10.49
N LYS A 11 7.25 56.74 -10.39
CA LYS A 11 6.16 57.72 -10.54
C LYS A 11 5.52 57.68 -11.94
N ASN A 12 6.34 57.59 -12.99
CA ASN A 12 5.86 57.46 -14.37
C ASN A 12 5.10 56.13 -14.59
N THR A 13 5.52 55.05 -13.95
CA THR A 13 4.83 53.75 -14.02
C THR A 13 3.45 53.81 -13.36
N GLN A 14 3.34 54.42 -12.18
CA GLN A 14 2.06 54.58 -11.48
C GLN A 14 1.07 55.45 -12.27
N ASP A 15 1.53 56.56 -12.84
CA ASP A 15 0.70 57.43 -13.68
C ASP A 15 0.16 56.66 -14.91
N VAL A 16 0.99 55.83 -15.56
CA VAL A 16 0.57 54.98 -16.68
C VAL A 16 -0.43 53.91 -16.25
N LEU A 17 -0.22 53.26 -15.11
CA LEU A 17 -1.14 52.24 -14.59
C LEU A 17 -2.51 52.84 -14.25
N GLU A 18 -2.57 54.04 -13.67
CA GLU A 18 -3.83 54.72 -13.40
C GLU A 18 -4.57 55.06 -14.70
N VAL A 19 -3.86 55.47 -15.76
CA VAL A 19 -4.46 55.66 -17.10
C VAL A 19 -5.01 54.35 -17.65
N LEU A 20 -4.27 53.24 -17.55
CA LEU A 20 -4.72 51.93 -18.03
C LEU A 20 -5.93 51.42 -17.23
N LYS A 21 -5.93 51.58 -15.90
CA LYS A 21 -7.09 51.28 -15.05
C LYS A 21 -8.32 52.07 -15.47
N ASN A 22 -8.19 53.39 -15.60
CA ASN A 22 -9.30 54.24 -16.04
C ASN A 22 -9.79 53.86 -17.44
N ARG A 23 -8.88 53.54 -18.38
CA ARG A 23 -9.26 53.07 -19.72
C ARG A 23 -9.99 51.73 -19.65
N LEU A 24 -9.57 50.80 -18.79
CA LEU A 24 -10.24 49.52 -18.61
C LEU A 24 -11.68 49.70 -18.09
N GLU A 25 -11.89 50.61 -17.14
CA GLU A 25 -13.19 50.87 -16.52
C GLU A 25 -14.13 51.69 -17.42
N SER A 26 -13.60 52.60 -18.24
CA SER A 26 -14.40 53.55 -19.03
C SER A 26 -14.53 53.21 -20.52
N ALA A 27 -13.72 52.28 -21.05
CA ALA A 27 -13.76 51.93 -22.46
C ALA A 27 -15.15 51.42 -22.87
N SER A 28 -15.68 51.99 -23.95
CA SER A 28 -16.97 51.60 -24.53
C SER A 28 -16.86 50.43 -25.51
N TYR A 29 -15.67 50.24 -26.11
CA TYR A 29 -15.40 49.17 -27.07
C TYR A 29 -14.62 48.02 -26.43
N GLU A 30 -14.93 46.78 -26.81
CA GLU A 30 -14.28 45.59 -26.26
C GLU A 30 -12.81 45.48 -26.68
N GLU A 31 -12.48 45.88 -27.92
CA GLU A 31 -11.12 45.87 -28.44
C GLU A 31 -10.19 46.76 -27.60
N ASP A 32 -10.68 47.91 -27.16
CA ASP A 32 -9.96 48.83 -26.28
C ASP A 32 -9.70 48.22 -24.90
N ARG A 33 -10.66 47.46 -24.36
CA ARG A 33 -10.49 46.72 -23.10
C ARG A 33 -9.44 45.62 -23.27
N ILE A 34 -9.50 44.86 -24.36
CA ILE A 34 -8.54 43.78 -24.65
C ILE A 34 -7.12 44.34 -24.82
N GLU A 35 -6.93 45.42 -25.59
CA GLU A 35 -5.63 46.07 -25.76
C GLU A 35 -5.07 46.56 -24.41
N THR A 36 -5.96 47.12 -23.58
CA THR A 36 -5.60 47.59 -22.23
C THR A 36 -5.18 46.44 -21.33
N LEU A 37 -5.89 45.31 -21.35
CA LEU A 37 -5.54 44.10 -20.61
C LEU A 37 -4.21 43.50 -21.08
N GLN A 38 -3.92 43.49 -22.37
CA GLN A 38 -2.61 43.03 -22.90
C GLN A 38 -1.45 43.88 -22.37
N LYS A 39 -1.64 45.20 -22.27
CA LYS A 39 -0.65 46.11 -21.67
C LYS A 39 -0.50 45.84 -20.17
N LEU A 40 -1.62 45.72 -19.45
CA LEU A 40 -1.61 45.38 -18.02
C LEU A 40 -0.93 44.02 -17.74
N TYR A 41 -1.08 43.04 -18.64
CA TYR A 41 -0.34 41.78 -18.54
C TYR A 41 1.18 42.00 -18.60
N SER A 42 1.67 42.82 -19.52
CA SER A 42 3.10 43.13 -19.61
C SER A 42 3.61 43.78 -18.31
N TYR A 43 2.83 44.69 -17.73
CA TYR A 43 3.14 45.30 -16.43
C TYR A 43 3.02 44.33 -15.25
N SER A 44 2.12 43.35 -15.31
CA SER A 44 1.98 42.35 -14.25
C SER A 44 3.19 41.44 -14.14
N ILE A 45 3.98 41.30 -15.21
CA ILE A 45 5.26 40.60 -15.20
C ILE A 45 6.36 41.50 -14.67
N SER A 46 6.44 42.75 -15.14
CA SER A 46 7.56 43.63 -14.80
C SER A 46 7.43 44.32 -13.44
N ASN A 47 6.22 44.74 -13.07
CA ASN A 47 5.89 45.52 -11.86
C ASN A 47 4.62 44.96 -11.17
N PRO A 48 4.62 43.70 -10.70
CA PRO A 48 3.44 43.04 -10.14
C PRO A 48 2.82 43.78 -8.94
N ASN A 49 3.63 44.39 -8.06
CA ASN A 49 3.12 45.10 -6.89
C ASN A 49 2.25 46.30 -7.28
N ASP A 50 2.72 47.15 -8.19
CA ASP A 50 1.96 48.35 -8.59
C ASP A 50 0.67 47.97 -9.33
N VAL A 51 0.69 46.91 -10.16
CA VAL A 51 -0.51 46.39 -10.82
C VAL A 51 -1.49 45.82 -9.79
N LEU A 52 -0.98 45.09 -8.80
CA LEU A 52 -1.79 44.56 -7.71
C LEU A 52 -2.43 45.70 -6.91
N ASP A 53 -1.67 46.73 -6.55
CA ASP A 53 -2.16 47.85 -5.74
C ASP A 53 -3.19 48.70 -6.49
N LEU A 54 -2.89 49.10 -7.73
CA LEU A 54 -3.67 50.10 -8.47
C LEU A 54 -4.77 49.51 -9.36
N CYS A 55 -4.52 48.36 -9.99
CA CYS A 55 -5.36 47.86 -11.09
C CYS A 55 -6.16 46.61 -10.76
N PHE A 56 -5.85 45.89 -9.68
CA PHE A 56 -6.44 44.57 -9.38
C PHE A 56 -7.97 44.57 -9.38
N ASP A 57 -8.57 45.54 -8.71
CA ASP A 57 -10.04 45.68 -8.63
C ASP A 57 -10.67 45.83 -10.01
N ALA A 58 -10.09 46.70 -10.86
CA ALA A 58 -10.54 46.92 -12.23
C ALA A 58 -10.35 45.65 -13.10
N ILE A 59 -9.23 44.94 -12.91
CA ILE A 59 -8.94 43.68 -13.62
C ILE A 59 -10.00 42.62 -13.27
N VAL A 60 -10.31 42.42 -11.99
CA VAL A 60 -11.32 41.43 -11.58
C VAL A 60 -12.70 41.82 -12.11
N LYS A 61 -13.12 43.08 -11.96
CA LYS A 61 -14.41 43.55 -12.48
C LYS A 61 -14.54 43.46 -14.00
N SER A 62 -13.43 43.61 -14.72
CA SER A 62 -13.43 43.49 -16.17
C SER A 62 -13.80 42.08 -16.67
N ILE A 63 -13.72 41.05 -15.82
CA ILE A 63 -14.11 39.67 -16.17
C ILE A 63 -15.58 39.60 -16.59
N GLU A 64 -16.46 40.36 -15.93
CA GLU A 64 -17.89 40.43 -16.29
C GLU A 64 -18.14 41.32 -17.52
N MET A 65 -17.16 42.12 -17.94
CA MET A 65 -17.28 43.13 -18.99
C MET A 65 -16.73 42.68 -20.35
N THR A 66 -16.10 41.51 -20.43
CA THR A 66 -15.47 40.99 -21.64
C THR A 66 -15.89 39.55 -21.91
N ASP A 67 -16.10 39.22 -23.18
CA ASP A 67 -16.42 37.85 -23.59
C ASP A 67 -15.16 36.99 -23.53
N ILE A 68 -14.01 37.55 -23.93
CA ILE A 68 -12.71 36.87 -23.92
C ILE A 68 -11.98 37.09 -22.59
N LYS A 69 -12.04 36.10 -21.71
CA LYS A 69 -11.46 36.16 -20.35
C LYS A 69 -9.99 35.71 -20.26
N SER A 70 -9.38 35.33 -21.38
CA SER A 70 -8.04 34.71 -21.40
C SER A 70 -6.94 35.64 -20.86
N GLN A 71 -7.05 36.96 -21.10
CA GLN A 71 -6.07 37.94 -20.66
C GLN A 71 -6.13 38.17 -19.15
N GLN A 72 -7.32 38.22 -18.55
CA GLN A 72 -7.48 38.34 -17.10
C GLN A 72 -6.88 37.13 -16.40
N ALA A 73 -7.11 35.91 -16.90
CA ALA A 73 -6.49 34.71 -16.35
C ALA A 73 -4.95 34.78 -16.44
N MET A 74 -4.39 35.34 -17.52
CA MET A 74 -2.94 35.52 -17.67
C MET A 74 -2.38 36.56 -16.70
N ILE A 75 -3.08 37.68 -16.48
CA ILE A 75 -2.70 38.70 -15.51
C ILE A 75 -2.73 38.12 -14.09
N LEU A 76 -3.82 37.46 -13.70
CA LEU A 76 -3.95 36.84 -12.38
C LEU A 76 -2.86 35.79 -12.15
N HIS A 77 -2.54 34.99 -13.17
CA HIS A 77 -1.41 34.07 -13.12
C HIS A 77 -0.08 34.76 -12.91
N ALA A 78 0.23 35.80 -13.69
CA ALA A 78 1.48 36.55 -13.55
C ALA A 78 1.63 37.14 -12.14
N LEU A 79 0.57 37.75 -11.61
CA LEU A 79 0.56 38.29 -10.24
C LEU A 79 0.76 37.19 -9.19
N TYR A 80 0.08 36.05 -9.31
CA TYR A 80 0.22 34.95 -8.36
C TYR A 80 1.60 34.27 -8.42
N THR A 81 2.23 34.18 -9.59
CA THR A 81 3.59 33.62 -9.71
C THR A 81 4.72 34.58 -9.33
N SER A 82 4.38 35.82 -8.98
CA SER A 82 5.35 36.83 -8.56
C SER A 82 5.76 36.67 -7.09
N SER A 83 6.71 37.49 -6.62
CA SER A 83 7.07 37.59 -5.20
C SER A 83 5.95 38.14 -4.30
N TYR A 84 4.81 38.54 -4.87
CA TYR A 84 3.67 39.14 -4.17
C TYR A 84 2.44 38.22 -4.15
N SER A 85 2.65 36.90 -4.31
CA SER A 85 1.60 35.88 -4.37
C SER A 85 0.67 35.89 -3.15
N GLU A 86 1.24 36.04 -1.94
CA GLU A 86 0.49 36.11 -0.68
C GLU A 86 -0.36 37.38 -0.60
N LEU A 87 0.20 38.54 -0.97
CA LEU A 87 -0.53 39.80 -0.99
C LEU A 87 -1.67 39.78 -2.03
N MET A 88 -1.45 39.12 -3.17
CA MET A 88 -2.47 38.91 -4.19
C MET A 88 -3.61 38.05 -3.66
N LEU A 89 -3.29 36.94 -2.99
CA LEU A 89 -4.27 36.08 -2.32
C LEU A 89 -5.06 36.84 -1.27
N GLU A 90 -4.39 37.59 -0.39
CA GLU A 90 -5.02 38.43 0.64
C GLU A 90 -6.00 39.43 0.02
N LYS A 91 -5.57 40.12 -1.05
CA LYS A 91 -6.43 41.06 -1.77
C LYS A 91 -7.62 40.35 -2.42
N PHE A 92 -7.42 39.17 -3.00
CA PHE A 92 -8.49 38.38 -3.60
C PHE A 92 -9.55 37.96 -2.57
N VAL A 93 -9.13 37.41 -1.43
CA VAL A 93 -10.07 36.93 -0.39
C VAL A 93 -10.65 38.06 0.47
N SER A 94 -10.08 39.27 0.43
CA SER A 94 -10.58 40.41 1.20
C SER A 94 -11.97 40.91 0.78
N LYS A 95 -12.45 40.53 -0.42
CA LYS A 95 -13.74 40.97 -0.98
C LYS A 95 -14.49 39.80 -1.59
N ASN A 96 -15.61 39.41 -0.99
CA ASN A 96 -16.51 38.36 -1.51
C ASN A 96 -17.07 38.67 -2.90
N GLU A 97 -17.06 39.94 -3.35
CA GLU A 97 -17.41 40.29 -4.73
C GLU A 97 -16.50 39.55 -5.74
N TYR A 98 -15.23 39.32 -5.41
CA TYR A 98 -14.26 38.72 -6.33
C TYR A 98 -14.48 37.24 -6.55
N SER A 99 -14.77 36.48 -5.49
CA SER A 99 -15.19 35.08 -5.61
C SER A 99 -16.47 34.97 -6.45
N GLN A 100 -17.46 35.84 -6.21
CA GLN A 100 -18.71 35.81 -6.98
C GLN A 100 -18.50 36.08 -8.47
N VAL A 101 -17.69 37.07 -8.83
CA VAL A 101 -17.32 37.36 -10.23
C VAL A 101 -16.66 36.14 -10.88
N VAL A 102 -15.69 35.54 -10.20
CA VAL A 102 -14.98 34.37 -10.73
C VAL A 102 -15.89 33.16 -10.87
N LEU A 103 -16.69 32.83 -9.85
CA LEU A 103 -17.55 31.64 -9.84
C LEU A 103 -18.73 31.73 -10.84
N ARG A 104 -19.08 32.93 -11.32
CA ARG A 104 -20.06 33.13 -12.41
C ARG A 104 -19.49 32.88 -13.81
N CYS A 105 -18.18 32.70 -13.93
CA CYS A 105 -17.56 32.46 -15.23
C CYS A 105 -17.81 31.05 -15.75
N ASP A 106 -17.41 30.81 -17.00
CA ASP A 106 -17.39 29.46 -17.54
C ASP A 106 -16.40 28.58 -16.77
N VAL A 107 -16.73 27.29 -16.76
CA VAL A 107 -15.99 26.27 -16.02
C VAL A 107 -14.51 26.18 -16.42
N HIS A 108 -14.16 26.50 -17.68
CA HIS A 108 -12.79 26.45 -18.16
C HIS A 108 -11.96 27.58 -17.56
N PHE A 109 -12.52 28.79 -17.50
CA PHE A 109 -11.91 29.93 -16.83
C PHE A 109 -11.70 29.64 -15.34
N ILE A 110 -12.71 29.13 -14.64
CA ILE A 110 -12.61 28.83 -13.19
C ILE A 110 -11.54 27.76 -12.94
N SER A 111 -11.53 26.68 -13.72
CA SER A 111 -10.52 25.63 -13.64
C SER A 111 -9.11 26.20 -13.80
N ARG A 112 -8.91 27.12 -14.75
CA ARG A 112 -7.63 27.80 -14.96
C ARG A 112 -7.21 28.66 -13.77
N ILE A 113 -8.14 29.41 -13.16
CA ILE A 113 -7.86 30.18 -11.95
C ILE A 113 -7.48 29.27 -10.78
N ILE A 114 -8.21 28.18 -10.55
CA ILE A 114 -7.91 27.21 -9.49
C ILE A 114 -6.54 26.56 -9.69
N ARG A 115 -6.24 26.11 -10.91
CA ARG A 115 -4.95 25.51 -11.24
C ARG A 115 -3.80 26.50 -11.04
N THR A 116 -4.05 27.77 -11.36
CA THR A 116 -3.10 28.86 -11.20
C THR A 116 -2.86 29.16 -9.72
N ILE A 117 -3.93 29.36 -8.96
CA ILE A 117 -3.93 29.80 -7.56
C ILE A 117 -4.14 28.59 -6.66
N ASN A 118 -3.23 27.61 -6.77
CA ASN A 118 -3.30 26.36 -6.02
C ASN A 118 -2.97 26.59 -4.53
N SER A 119 -3.92 27.15 -3.78
CA SER A 119 -3.78 27.59 -2.41
C SER A 119 -4.93 27.08 -1.55
N ASN A 120 -4.58 26.50 -0.39
CA ASN A 120 -5.57 26.07 0.60
C ASN A 120 -6.44 27.24 1.08
N THR A 121 -5.88 28.45 1.16
CA THR A 121 -6.61 29.65 1.57
C THR A 121 -7.72 29.98 0.58
N LEU A 122 -7.43 29.89 -0.72
CA LEU A 122 -8.43 30.11 -1.76
C LEU A 122 -9.51 29.03 -1.71
N TYR A 123 -9.14 27.75 -1.53
CA TYR A 123 -10.12 26.66 -1.46
C TYR A 123 -11.05 26.80 -0.26
N SER A 124 -10.52 27.14 0.92
CA SER A 124 -11.35 27.39 2.10
C SER A 124 -12.32 28.54 1.86
N PHE A 125 -11.82 29.67 1.35
CA PHE A 125 -12.65 30.84 1.06
C PHE A 125 -13.77 30.55 0.04
N LEU A 126 -13.43 29.94 -1.10
CA LEU A 126 -14.41 29.58 -2.11
C LEU A 126 -15.39 28.50 -1.64
N SER A 127 -15.01 27.65 -0.68
CA SER A 127 -15.91 26.59 -0.17
C SER A 127 -17.08 27.13 0.67
N GLU A 128 -17.00 28.39 1.11
CA GLU A 128 -18.06 29.09 1.83
C GLU A 128 -19.07 29.75 0.87
N GLU A 129 -18.78 29.81 -0.43
CA GLU A 129 -19.65 30.42 -1.43
C GLU A 129 -20.80 29.49 -1.84
N ASN A 130 -22.03 29.97 -1.81
CA ASN A 130 -23.22 29.17 -2.16
C ASN A 130 -23.19 28.58 -3.58
N SER A 131 -22.48 29.22 -4.51
CA SER A 131 -22.40 28.80 -5.92
C SER A 131 -21.36 27.70 -6.16
N ILE A 132 -20.51 27.39 -5.18
CA ILE A 132 -19.37 26.49 -5.38
C ILE A 132 -19.81 25.08 -5.76
N THR A 133 -20.90 24.59 -5.17
CA THR A 133 -21.43 23.26 -5.45
C THR A 133 -21.81 23.12 -6.93
N THR A 134 -22.48 24.13 -7.51
CA THR A 134 -22.83 24.15 -8.94
C THR A 134 -21.59 24.15 -9.84
N VAL A 135 -20.55 24.89 -9.46
CA VAL A 135 -19.27 24.95 -10.18
C VAL A 135 -18.56 23.58 -10.13
N LEU A 136 -18.49 22.95 -8.96
CA LEU A 136 -17.85 21.64 -8.79
C LEU A 136 -18.62 20.53 -9.51
N MET A 137 -19.94 20.56 -9.52
CA MET A 137 -20.75 19.67 -10.36
C MET A 137 -20.49 19.90 -11.85
N SER A 138 -20.24 21.15 -12.26
CA SER A 138 -19.82 21.46 -13.63
C SER A 138 -18.40 20.95 -13.93
N PHE A 139 -17.49 20.92 -12.96
CA PHE A 139 -16.18 20.26 -13.12
C PHE A 139 -16.31 18.79 -13.43
N ILE A 140 -17.16 18.05 -12.71
CA ILE A 140 -17.41 16.62 -13.00
C ILE A 140 -17.89 16.46 -14.45
N LYS A 141 -18.95 17.20 -14.83
CA LYS A 141 -19.56 17.11 -16.17
C LYS A 141 -18.58 17.40 -17.31
N ASN A 142 -17.65 18.34 -17.09
CA ASN A 142 -16.67 18.75 -18.09
C ASN A 142 -15.31 18.03 -17.96
N GLY A 143 -15.15 17.11 -17.00
CA GLY A 143 -13.93 16.32 -16.82
C GLY A 143 -12.77 17.04 -16.13
N TYR A 144 -13.01 18.13 -15.40
CA TYR A 144 -12.00 18.83 -14.58
C TYR A 144 -11.80 18.14 -13.22
N PHE A 145 -11.50 16.84 -13.26
CA PHE A 145 -11.43 15.97 -12.09
C PHE A 145 -10.32 16.33 -11.11
N LYS A 146 -9.17 16.76 -11.62
CA LYS A 146 -8.03 17.15 -10.78
C LYS A 146 -8.33 18.38 -9.94
N GLU A 147 -8.94 19.39 -10.54
CA GLU A 147 -9.38 20.60 -9.85
C GLU A 147 -10.50 20.28 -8.85
N PHE A 148 -11.45 19.42 -9.22
CA PHE A 148 -12.48 18.92 -8.32
C PHE A 148 -11.89 18.25 -7.07
N CYS A 149 -11.01 17.25 -7.23
CA CYS A 149 -10.39 16.54 -6.10
C CYS A 149 -9.58 17.47 -5.19
N SER A 150 -8.91 18.47 -5.77
CA SER A 150 -8.14 19.47 -5.03
C SER A 150 -9.01 20.28 -4.08
N PHE A 151 -10.27 20.53 -4.48
CA PHE A 151 -11.24 21.30 -3.72
C PHE A 151 -11.94 20.46 -2.64
N VAL A 152 -12.33 19.24 -3.00
CA VAL A 152 -13.20 18.38 -2.19
C VAL A 152 -12.46 17.72 -1.02
N GLY A 153 -11.17 17.43 -1.17
CA GLY A 153 -10.42 16.57 -0.25
C GLY A 153 -10.45 16.94 1.24
N LYS A 154 -10.75 18.20 1.60
CA LYS A 154 -10.64 18.71 2.98
C LYS A 154 -11.95 19.13 3.66
N ASN A 155 -13.06 19.29 2.93
CA ASN A 155 -14.32 19.84 3.47
C ASN A 155 -15.43 18.79 3.47
N THR A 156 -15.70 18.16 4.63
CA THR A 156 -16.71 17.10 4.77
C THR A 156 -18.12 17.59 4.47
N THR A 157 -18.49 18.80 4.89
CA THR A 157 -19.82 19.38 4.61
C THR A 157 -20.04 19.56 3.11
N LEU A 158 -19.01 20.03 2.40
CA LEU A 158 -19.05 20.17 0.95
C LEU A 158 -19.15 18.81 0.26
N LYS A 159 -18.42 17.79 0.74
CA LYS A 159 -18.54 16.40 0.25
C LYS A 159 -19.98 15.89 0.36
N GLU A 160 -20.62 16.07 1.52
CA GLU A 160 -22.01 15.65 1.75
C GLU A 160 -22.98 16.41 0.81
N THR A 161 -22.78 17.71 0.67
CA THR A 161 -23.61 18.56 -0.21
C THR A 161 -23.47 18.15 -1.68
N LEU A 162 -22.26 17.87 -2.15
CA LEU A 162 -22.02 17.40 -3.52
C LEU A 162 -22.68 16.06 -3.80
N VAL A 163 -22.64 15.13 -2.83
CA VAL A 163 -23.33 13.85 -2.96
C VAL A 163 -24.84 14.05 -3.03
N PHE A 164 -25.41 14.94 -2.20
CA PHE A 164 -26.84 15.29 -2.27
C PHE A 164 -27.23 15.88 -3.64
N GLU A 165 -26.35 16.67 -4.26
CA GLU A 165 -26.55 17.22 -5.61
C GLU A 165 -26.31 16.20 -6.74
N GLY A 166 -26.06 14.93 -6.42
CA GLY A 166 -25.95 13.84 -7.39
C GLY A 166 -24.55 13.63 -7.96
N ALA A 167 -23.50 14.00 -7.23
CA ALA A 167 -22.12 13.83 -7.70
C ALA A 167 -21.76 12.36 -7.96
N PHE A 168 -22.27 11.42 -7.16
CA PHE A 168 -22.01 10.00 -7.37
C PHE A 168 -22.63 9.48 -8.66
N GLU A 169 -23.88 9.84 -8.93
CA GLU A 169 -24.62 9.45 -10.11
C GLU A 169 -23.96 9.98 -11.38
N GLU A 170 -23.51 11.24 -11.37
CA GLU A 170 -22.79 11.82 -12.53
C GLU A 170 -21.41 11.19 -12.74
N LEU A 171 -20.64 10.94 -11.67
CA LEU A 171 -19.35 10.26 -11.77
C LEU A 171 -19.50 8.82 -12.27
N MET A 172 -20.47 8.08 -11.74
CA MET A 172 -20.78 6.71 -12.17
C MET A 172 -21.28 6.66 -13.62
N LYS A 173 -22.06 7.65 -14.06
CA LYS A 173 -22.47 7.79 -15.46
C LYS A 173 -21.27 8.02 -16.38
N ILE A 174 -20.32 8.88 -16.00
CA ILE A 174 -19.09 9.09 -16.78
C ILE A 174 -18.25 7.83 -16.80
N TYR A 175 -18.03 7.20 -15.64
CA TYR A 175 -17.30 5.94 -15.51
C TYR A 175 -17.85 4.84 -16.43
N THR A 176 -19.16 4.57 -16.32
CA THR A 176 -19.83 3.53 -17.11
C THR A 176 -19.86 3.85 -18.61
N PHE A 177 -20.00 5.13 -18.99
CA PHE A 177 -19.95 5.54 -20.38
C PHE A 177 -18.54 5.33 -20.97
N GLU A 178 -17.51 5.88 -20.34
CA GLU A 178 -16.11 5.80 -20.82
C GLU A 178 -15.63 4.34 -20.87
N LYS A 179 -16.04 3.51 -19.90
CA LYS A 179 -15.84 2.06 -19.88
C LYS A 179 -16.43 1.38 -21.12
N ARG A 180 -17.68 1.69 -21.47
CA ARG A 180 -18.38 1.06 -22.62
C ARG A 180 -17.72 1.38 -23.96
N ILE A 181 -17.21 2.59 -24.12
CA ILE A 181 -16.60 3.03 -25.38
C ILE A 181 -15.09 2.75 -25.46
N MET A 182 -14.49 2.19 -24.39
CA MET A 182 -13.05 1.88 -24.27
C MET A 182 -12.15 3.04 -24.69
N ALA A 183 -12.58 4.28 -24.47
CA ALA A 183 -12.00 5.42 -25.19
C ALA A 183 -10.88 6.11 -24.42
N ARG A 184 -10.93 6.19 -23.08
CA ARG A 184 -10.04 7.04 -22.27
C ARG A 184 -9.81 6.52 -20.85
N GLU A 185 -8.81 5.63 -20.69
CA GLU A 185 -8.38 5.09 -19.38
C GLU A 185 -8.13 6.19 -18.33
N GLU A 186 -7.52 7.31 -18.73
CA GLU A 186 -7.25 8.45 -17.83
C GLU A 186 -8.53 9.03 -17.20
N ARG A 187 -9.63 9.10 -17.96
CA ARG A 187 -10.90 9.62 -17.44
C ARG A 187 -11.58 8.62 -16.51
N ILE A 188 -11.48 7.33 -16.80
CA ILE A 188 -11.96 6.25 -15.93
C ILE A 188 -11.20 6.34 -14.59
N HIS A 189 -9.87 6.35 -14.61
CA HIS A 189 -9.05 6.50 -13.41
C HIS A 189 -9.36 7.80 -12.64
N SER A 190 -9.45 8.94 -13.33
CA SER A 190 -9.75 10.22 -12.68
C SER A 190 -11.14 10.25 -12.04
N SER A 191 -12.15 9.64 -12.66
CA SER A 191 -13.50 9.52 -12.07
C SER A 191 -13.51 8.66 -10.81
N ARG A 192 -12.74 7.56 -10.79
CA ARG A 192 -12.53 6.70 -9.61
C ARG A 192 -11.89 7.48 -8.46
N MET A 193 -10.85 8.26 -8.76
CA MET A 193 -10.20 9.14 -7.78
C MET A 193 -11.17 10.17 -7.19
N CYS A 194 -12.07 10.76 -8.00
CA CYS A 194 -13.10 11.67 -7.50
C CYS A 194 -14.10 10.98 -6.57
N LEU A 195 -14.54 9.76 -6.91
CA LEU A 195 -15.43 8.96 -6.06
C LEU A 195 -14.78 8.68 -4.71
N VAL A 196 -13.54 8.20 -4.70
CA VAL A 196 -12.80 7.93 -3.45
C VAL A 196 -12.61 9.22 -2.64
N SER A 197 -12.34 10.36 -3.30
CA SER A 197 -12.22 11.66 -2.61
C SER A 197 -13.50 12.07 -1.89
N LEU A 198 -14.67 11.81 -2.48
CA LEU A 198 -15.99 12.09 -1.87
C LEU A 198 -16.32 11.14 -0.71
N LEU A 199 -15.80 9.92 -0.75
CA LEU A 199 -16.01 8.89 0.28
C LEU A 199 -15.05 9.06 1.47
N ASP A 200 -13.79 9.41 1.21
CA ASP A 200 -12.77 9.49 2.25
C ASP A 200 -13.13 10.49 3.35
N GLY A 201 -13.17 10.02 4.59
CA GLY A 201 -13.50 10.85 5.76
C GLY A 201 -14.98 11.22 5.90
N SER A 202 -15.89 10.69 5.09
CA SER A 202 -17.34 10.91 5.22
C SER A 202 -18.10 9.59 5.36
N ALA A 203 -18.39 9.22 6.61
CA ALA A 203 -19.17 8.01 6.92
C ALA A 203 -20.57 8.04 6.29
N LYS A 204 -21.22 9.22 6.23
CA LYS A 204 -22.54 9.36 5.58
C LYS A 204 -22.47 9.10 4.09
N ASN A 205 -21.46 9.64 3.41
CA ASN A 205 -21.29 9.42 1.97
C ASN A 205 -20.99 7.96 1.68
N GLN A 206 -20.16 7.31 2.49
CA GLN A 206 -19.90 5.88 2.38
C GLN A 206 -21.19 5.07 2.55
N GLN A 207 -21.95 5.34 3.61
CA GLN A 207 -23.22 4.65 3.84
C GLN A 207 -24.19 4.85 2.67
N TYR A 208 -24.40 6.10 2.21
CA TYR A 208 -25.26 6.39 1.07
C TYR A 208 -24.78 5.69 -0.21
N PHE A 209 -23.48 5.67 -0.46
CA PHE A 209 -22.91 5.03 -1.65
C PHE A 209 -23.23 3.52 -1.68
N PHE A 210 -23.07 2.81 -0.57
CA PHE A 210 -23.37 1.38 -0.49
C PHE A 210 -24.87 1.06 -0.37
N ASP A 211 -25.67 1.96 0.19
CA ASP A 211 -27.14 1.82 0.20
C ASP A 211 -27.76 2.11 -1.18
N SER A 212 -27.02 2.79 -2.06
CA SER A 212 -27.46 3.07 -3.43
C SER A 212 -27.24 1.88 -4.37
N ASP A 213 -28.06 1.78 -5.41
CA ASP A 213 -27.90 0.77 -6.46
C ASP A 213 -26.65 1.00 -7.35
N LEU A 214 -25.86 2.06 -7.09
CA LEU A 214 -24.68 2.41 -7.88
C LEU A 214 -23.61 1.31 -7.80
N VAL A 215 -23.40 0.72 -6.62
CA VAL A 215 -22.38 -0.33 -6.42
C VAL A 215 -22.81 -1.65 -7.07
N GLN A 216 -24.11 -1.97 -7.06
CA GLN A 216 -24.62 -3.17 -7.73
C GLN A 216 -24.35 -3.17 -9.25
N SER A 217 -24.19 -1.99 -9.86
CA SER A 217 -23.84 -1.88 -11.28
C SER A 217 -22.39 -2.32 -11.59
N ILE A 218 -21.51 -2.25 -10.59
CA ILE A 218 -20.08 -2.62 -10.68
C ILE A 218 -19.92 -4.12 -10.44
N THR A 219 -20.71 -4.72 -9.55
CA THR A 219 -20.50 -6.09 -9.05
C THR A 219 -21.08 -7.20 -9.94
N LYS A 220 -22.02 -6.89 -10.85
CA LYS A 220 -22.69 -7.93 -11.67
C LYS A 220 -21.82 -8.57 -12.74
N GLU A 221 -20.97 -7.78 -13.39
CA GLU A 221 -20.03 -8.25 -14.43
C GLU A 221 -18.74 -7.41 -14.37
N PRO A 222 -17.87 -7.68 -13.37
CA PRO A 222 -16.65 -6.92 -13.20
C PRO A 222 -15.63 -7.21 -14.31
N ILE A 223 -15.05 -6.13 -14.83
CA ILE A 223 -13.83 -6.15 -15.64
C ILE A 223 -12.64 -5.64 -14.81
N ALA A 224 -11.44 -5.62 -15.39
CA ALA A 224 -10.21 -5.19 -14.71
C ALA A 224 -10.34 -3.80 -14.04
N ASP A 225 -10.98 -2.82 -14.70
CA ASP A 225 -11.19 -1.48 -14.13
C ASP A 225 -12.12 -1.47 -12.90
N ASP A 226 -13.09 -2.38 -12.83
CA ASP A 226 -14.00 -2.51 -11.68
C ASP A 226 -13.24 -3.09 -10.48
N ILE A 227 -12.36 -4.07 -10.72
CA ILE A 227 -11.49 -4.66 -9.69
C ILE A 227 -10.62 -3.56 -9.06
N GLU A 228 -9.97 -2.72 -9.87
CA GLU A 228 -9.16 -1.61 -9.36
C GLU A 228 -10.01 -0.61 -8.56
N MET A 229 -11.23 -0.28 -9.01
CA MET A 229 -12.14 0.58 -8.23
C MET A 229 -12.49 -0.04 -6.87
N LEU A 230 -12.84 -1.33 -6.85
CA LEU A 230 -13.15 -2.06 -5.62
C LEU A 230 -11.94 -2.11 -4.68
N GLN A 231 -10.73 -2.32 -5.22
CA GLN A 231 -9.48 -2.28 -4.45
C GLN A 231 -9.23 -0.89 -3.84
N MET A 232 -9.49 0.19 -4.57
CA MET A 232 -9.35 1.55 -4.03
C MET A 232 -10.33 1.81 -2.89
N LEU A 233 -11.57 1.30 -2.97
CA LEU A 233 -12.56 1.37 -1.89
C LEU A 233 -12.16 0.51 -0.67
N LEU A 234 -11.36 -0.53 -0.91
CA LEU A 234 -10.78 -1.42 0.10
C LEU A 234 -9.35 -1.01 0.51
N ASN A 235 -8.98 0.26 0.36
CA ASN A 235 -7.72 0.76 0.88
C ASN A 235 -7.82 0.95 2.42
N PRO A 236 -6.99 0.26 3.24
CA PRO A 236 -7.03 0.38 4.70
C PRO A 236 -6.65 1.78 5.23
N GLU A 237 -6.03 2.62 4.39
CA GLU A 237 -5.73 4.02 4.74
C GLU A 237 -6.98 4.92 4.69
N LEU A 238 -8.08 4.46 4.09
CA LEU A 238 -9.33 5.23 4.06
C LEU A 238 -9.92 5.37 5.44
N LYS A 239 -10.34 6.60 5.77
CA LYS A 239 -11.09 6.82 7.01
C LYS A 239 -12.41 6.07 6.96
N ASN A 240 -12.76 5.42 8.07
CA ASN A 240 -13.93 4.55 8.20
C ASN A 240 -13.92 3.34 7.25
N TYR A 241 -12.74 2.79 6.94
CA TYR A 241 -12.53 1.58 6.15
C TYR A 241 -13.53 0.45 6.44
N ALA A 242 -13.85 0.20 7.72
CA ALA A 242 -14.80 -0.84 8.13
C ALA A 242 -16.22 -0.67 7.51
N ILE A 243 -16.67 0.56 7.24
CA ILE A 243 -17.95 0.82 6.56
C ILE A 243 -17.86 0.36 5.10
N CYS A 244 -16.76 0.69 4.42
CA CYS A 244 -16.51 0.23 3.05
C CYS A 244 -16.43 -1.29 2.96
N GLN A 245 -15.67 -1.91 3.88
CA GLN A 245 -15.54 -3.36 3.96
C GLN A 245 -16.91 -4.04 4.14
N LYS A 246 -17.73 -3.54 5.08
CA LYS A 246 -19.08 -4.06 5.33
C LYS A 246 -20.02 -3.84 4.15
N GLY A 247 -20.04 -2.65 3.55
CA GLY A 247 -20.91 -2.33 2.42
C GLY A 247 -20.60 -3.18 1.19
N LEU A 248 -19.32 -3.41 0.89
CA LEU A 248 -18.91 -4.27 -0.21
C LEU A 248 -19.27 -5.75 0.02
N MET A 249 -19.15 -6.24 1.26
CA MET A 249 -19.64 -7.59 1.62
C MET A 249 -21.15 -7.72 1.37
N GLN A 250 -21.94 -6.73 1.78
CA GLN A 250 -23.39 -6.73 1.57
C GLN A 250 -23.78 -6.69 0.09
N CYS A 251 -22.92 -6.14 -0.77
CA CYS A 251 -23.12 -6.07 -2.22
C CYS A 251 -22.74 -7.35 -2.98
N GLY A 252 -22.34 -8.43 -2.29
CA GLY A 252 -21.94 -9.70 -2.92
C GLY A 252 -20.58 -9.64 -3.63
N VAL A 253 -19.71 -8.73 -3.21
CA VAL A 253 -18.37 -8.57 -3.83
C VAL A 253 -17.49 -9.79 -3.55
N LEU A 254 -17.68 -10.46 -2.41
CA LEU A 254 -16.87 -11.62 -2.04
C LEU A 254 -17.06 -12.79 -3.01
N GLU A 255 -18.32 -13.14 -3.32
CA GLU A 255 -18.67 -14.21 -4.26
C GLU A 255 -18.11 -13.91 -5.65
N THR A 256 -18.22 -12.64 -6.06
CA THR A 256 -17.71 -12.19 -7.36
C THR A 256 -16.19 -12.23 -7.41
N ALA A 257 -15.51 -11.76 -6.36
CA ALA A 257 -14.05 -11.78 -6.26
C ALA A 257 -13.50 -13.22 -6.24
N MET A 258 -14.23 -14.15 -5.61
CA MET A 258 -13.90 -15.58 -5.62
C MET A 258 -13.97 -16.17 -7.04
N GLN A 259 -15.04 -15.89 -7.80
CA GLN A 259 -15.17 -16.37 -9.19
C GLN A 259 -14.03 -15.89 -10.08
N LEU A 260 -13.56 -14.66 -9.86
CA LEU A 260 -12.46 -14.06 -10.61
C LEU A 260 -11.07 -14.36 -10.06
N LYS A 261 -10.96 -15.05 -8.92
CA LYS A 261 -9.69 -15.27 -8.20
C LYS A 261 -8.96 -13.95 -7.87
N ALA A 262 -9.72 -12.91 -7.54
CA ALA A 262 -9.19 -11.58 -7.21
C ALA A 262 -8.70 -11.52 -5.75
N TYR A 263 -7.63 -12.25 -5.43
CA TYR A 263 -7.16 -12.49 -4.06
C TYR A 263 -6.87 -11.22 -3.24
N GLY A 264 -6.39 -10.14 -3.86
CA GLY A 264 -6.20 -8.87 -3.16
C GLY A 264 -7.50 -8.30 -2.58
N ILE A 265 -8.61 -8.40 -3.30
CA ILE A 265 -9.94 -7.97 -2.82
C ILE A 265 -10.44 -8.91 -1.72
N ILE A 266 -10.30 -10.23 -1.93
CA ILE A 266 -10.72 -11.24 -0.95
C ILE A 266 -10.00 -11.01 0.38
N TYR A 267 -8.68 -10.87 0.35
CA TYR A 267 -7.86 -10.58 1.52
C TYR A 267 -8.36 -9.33 2.25
N SER A 268 -8.52 -8.21 1.55
CA SER A 268 -8.99 -6.96 2.18
C SER A 268 -10.40 -7.09 2.78
N LEU A 269 -11.29 -7.87 2.18
CA LEU A 269 -12.64 -8.08 2.70
C LEU A 269 -12.67 -8.88 4.01
N ILE A 270 -11.77 -9.86 4.16
CA ILE A 270 -11.79 -10.79 5.30
C ILE A 270 -10.77 -10.43 6.39
N ASP A 271 -9.70 -9.72 6.05
CA ASP A 271 -8.66 -9.34 7.01
C ASP A 271 -9.24 -8.46 8.11
N SER A 272 -8.87 -8.77 9.36
CA SER A 272 -9.30 -8.06 10.56
C SER A 272 -10.82 -8.01 10.79
N ASN A 273 -11.61 -8.85 10.11
CA ASN A 273 -13.07 -8.96 10.27
C ASN A 273 -13.53 -10.42 10.35
N GLU A 274 -13.79 -10.89 11.58
CA GLU A 274 -14.12 -12.29 11.87
C GLU A 274 -15.42 -12.77 11.21
N GLU A 275 -16.44 -11.91 11.11
CA GLU A 275 -17.72 -12.26 10.50
C GLU A 275 -17.59 -12.46 8.99
N ASN A 276 -16.84 -11.57 8.32
CA ASN A 276 -16.54 -11.69 6.89
C ASN A 276 -15.69 -12.93 6.62
N PHE A 277 -14.70 -13.17 7.47
CA PHE A 277 -13.84 -14.34 7.38
C PHE A 277 -14.64 -15.64 7.53
N LYS A 278 -15.58 -15.70 8.48
CA LYS A 278 -16.48 -16.84 8.64
C LYS A 278 -17.34 -17.06 7.40
N THR A 279 -17.91 -15.98 6.85
CA THR A 279 -18.69 -16.01 5.61
C THR A 279 -17.88 -16.57 4.43
N PHE A 280 -16.60 -16.19 4.33
CA PHE A 280 -15.68 -16.73 3.33
C PHE A 280 -15.47 -18.24 3.48
N ILE A 281 -15.22 -18.74 4.70
CA ILE A 281 -15.07 -20.18 4.95
C ILE A 281 -16.35 -20.94 4.58
N GLU A 282 -17.52 -20.46 5.02
CA GLU A 282 -18.80 -21.13 4.79
C GLU A 282 -19.16 -21.21 3.30
N ASN A 283 -18.77 -20.22 2.50
CA ASN A 283 -19.07 -20.16 1.07
C ASN A 283 -18.01 -20.84 0.17
N HIS A 284 -16.82 -21.17 0.68
CA HIS A 284 -15.73 -21.70 -0.15
C HIS A 284 -15.57 -23.22 -0.03
N LEU A 285 -16.24 -23.95 -0.94
CA LEU A 285 -16.26 -25.42 -0.96
C LEU A 285 -14.93 -26.09 -1.39
N CYS A 286 -13.94 -25.34 -1.90
CA CYS A 286 -12.65 -25.90 -2.33
C CYS A 286 -11.45 -25.07 -1.85
N LEU A 287 -11.10 -25.21 -0.57
CA LEU A 287 -9.91 -24.55 -0.01
C LEU A 287 -8.59 -25.14 -0.56
N GLU A 288 -8.63 -26.33 -1.16
CA GLU A 288 -7.48 -27.00 -1.79
C GLU A 288 -6.96 -26.24 -3.01
N SER A 289 -7.85 -25.70 -3.87
CA SER A 289 -7.44 -24.92 -5.04
C SER A 289 -6.78 -23.59 -4.65
N LEU A 290 -7.12 -23.01 -3.49
CA LEU A 290 -6.46 -21.80 -2.99
C LEU A 290 -5.02 -22.10 -2.55
N ILE A 291 -4.79 -23.26 -1.93
CA ILE A 291 -3.45 -23.70 -1.52
C ILE A 291 -2.56 -23.90 -2.75
N GLU A 292 -3.10 -24.47 -3.83
CA GLU A 292 -2.37 -24.64 -5.11
C GLU A 292 -1.91 -23.31 -5.73
N GLU A 293 -2.65 -22.22 -5.51
CA GLU A 293 -2.36 -20.91 -6.11
C GLU A 293 -1.34 -20.07 -5.32
N CYS A 294 -0.93 -20.51 -4.12
CA CYS A 294 0.07 -19.83 -3.30
C CYS A 294 1.43 -19.64 -4.01
N ASP A 295 1.83 -20.58 -4.87
CA ASP A 295 3.09 -20.49 -5.62
C ASP A 295 3.09 -19.33 -6.64
N ASN A 296 1.90 -18.86 -7.04
CA ASN A 296 1.72 -17.88 -8.10
C ASN A 296 1.15 -16.53 -7.62
N SER A 297 0.70 -16.41 -6.36
CA SER A 297 0.11 -15.18 -5.82
C SER A 297 0.46 -14.95 -4.34
N VAL A 298 1.10 -13.82 -4.06
CA VAL A 298 1.40 -13.34 -2.70
C VAL A 298 0.10 -13.10 -1.92
N GLU A 299 -0.95 -12.61 -2.58
CA GLU A 299 -2.25 -12.37 -1.98
C GLU A 299 -2.96 -13.68 -1.61
N ALA A 300 -2.87 -14.72 -2.45
CA ALA A 300 -3.37 -16.06 -2.11
C ALA A 300 -2.66 -16.61 -0.87
N PHE A 301 -1.34 -16.48 -0.79
CA PHE A 301 -0.56 -16.87 0.38
C PHE A 301 -1.02 -16.16 1.67
N LYS A 302 -1.27 -14.84 1.61
CA LYS A 302 -1.78 -14.08 2.77
C LYS A 302 -3.15 -14.58 3.25
N ILE A 303 -4.03 -14.99 2.34
CA ILE A 303 -5.33 -15.57 2.71
C ILE A 303 -5.13 -16.93 3.40
N VAL A 304 -4.23 -17.77 2.89
CA VAL A 304 -3.88 -19.05 3.54
C VAL A 304 -3.28 -18.83 4.92
N GLU A 305 -2.43 -17.81 5.08
CA GLU A 305 -1.90 -17.41 6.39
C GLU A 305 -3.02 -17.02 7.37
N LEU A 306 -4.01 -16.23 6.92
CA LEU A 306 -5.20 -15.91 7.70
C LEU A 306 -5.99 -17.18 8.05
N LEU A 307 -6.19 -18.10 7.09
CA LEU A 307 -6.88 -19.37 7.34
C LEU A 307 -6.25 -20.17 8.47
N ALA A 308 -4.92 -20.27 8.51
CA ALA A 308 -4.24 -20.96 9.61
C ALA A 308 -4.39 -20.26 10.96
N ARG A 309 -4.42 -18.93 10.99
CA ARG A 309 -4.63 -18.15 12.23
C ARG A 309 -6.05 -18.36 12.79
N TYR A 310 -7.06 -18.44 11.92
CA TYR A 310 -8.47 -18.52 12.31
C TYR A 310 -9.06 -19.95 12.35
N THR A 311 -8.43 -20.96 11.73
CA THR A 311 -8.84 -22.38 11.85
C THR A 311 -8.68 -22.95 13.27
N TYR A 312 -8.22 -22.14 14.24
CA TYR A 312 -8.37 -22.39 15.67
C TYR A 312 -9.74 -22.03 16.25
N PHE A 313 -10.64 -21.40 15.49
CA PHE A 313 -12.07 -21.45 15.75
C PHE A 313 -12.63 -22.80 15.26
N PRO A 314 -13.56 -23.44 15.99
CA PRO A 314 -13.95 -24.84 15.82
C PRO A 314 -14.85 -25.09 14.59
N ILE A 315 -14.50 -24.52 13.44
CA ILE A 315 -15.32 -24.52 12.22
C ILE A 315 -14.76 -25.48 11.15
N ALA A 316 -13.47 -25.83 11.19
CA ALA A 316 -12.92 -26.86 10.32
C ALA A 316 -13.06 -28.25 10.98
N HIS A 317 -14.11 -28.98 10.63
CA HIS A 317 -14.30 -30.38 11.06
C HIS A 317 -13.31 -31.37 10.40
N ASP A 318 -12.54 -30.93 9.38
CA ASP A 318 -11.56 -31.76 8.69
C ASP A 318 -10.13 -31.50 9.20
N HIS A 319 -9.62 -32.49 9.94
CA HIS A 319 -8.28 -32.53 10.49
C HIS A 319 -7.18 -32.53 9.41
N SER A 320 -7.42 -33.17 8.26
CA SER A 320 -6.47 -33.26 7.14
C SER A 320 -6.24 -31.89 6.52
N PHE A 321 -7.31 -31.12 6.33
CA PHE A 321 -7.25 -29.77 5.79
C PHE A 321 -6.40 -28.83 6.66
N ARG A 322 -6.57 -28.88 7.98
CA ARG A 322 -5.79 -28.08 8.94
C ARG A 322 -4.29 -28.40 8.88
N ILE A 323 -3.92 -29.68 8.81
CA ILE A 323 -2.52 -30.09 8.70
C ILE A 323 -1.90 -29.61 7.39
N ASN A 324 -2.59 -29.79 6.26
CA ASN A 324 -2.10 -29.37 4.95
C ASN A 324 -1.93 -27.86 4.84
N THR A 325 -2.86 -27.07 5.38
CA THR A 325 -2.77 -25.61 5.43
C THR A 325 -1.53 -25.15 6.21
N LEU A 326 -1.27 -25.76 7.37
CA LEU A 326 -0.11 -25.44 8.20
C LEU A 326 1.21 -25.88 7.55
N LEU A 327 1.22 -27.04 6.89
CA LEU A 327 2.39 -27.51 6.13
C LEU A 327 2.70 -26.59 4.94
N CYS A 328 1.69 -26.09 4.23
CA CYS A 328 1.85 -25.11 3.17
C CYS A 328 2.54 -23.84 3.69
N ILE A 329 2.07 -23.26 4.79
CA ILE A 329 2.66 -22.02 5.35
C ILE A 329 4.10 -22.25 5.80
N LEU A 330 4.36 -23.34 6.51
CA LEU A 330 5.71 -23.70 6.94
C LEU A 330 6.62 -23.95 5.74
N GLY A 331 6.10 -24.57 4.68
CA GLY A 331 6.79 -24.84 3.42
C GLY A 331 7.16 -23.57 2.65
N CYS A 332 6.20 -22.66 2.42
CA CYS A 332 6.44 -21.38 1.76
C CYS A 332 7.46 -20.54 2.55
N SER A 333 7.25 -20.43 3.88
CA SER A 333 8.17 -19.70 4.77
C SER A 333 9.58 -20.28 4.68
N PHE A 334 9.70 -21.61 4.67
CA PHE A 334 10.97 -22.30 4.54
C PHE A 334 11.64 -22.07 3.18
N ALA A 335 10.88 -22.09 2.07
CA ALA A 335 11.41 -21.86 0.73
C ALA A 335 11.95 -20.44 0.56
N ASP A 336 11.20 -19.42 0.99
CA ASP A 336 11.63 -18.02 0.99
C ASP A 336 12.89 -17.81 1.82
N LEU A 337 12.96 -18.49 2.97
CA LEU A 337 14.12 -18.48 3.84
C LEU A 337 15.35 -19.08 3.21
N ASN A 338 15.19 -20.26 2.59
CA ASN A 338 16.27 -20.94 1.93
C ASN A 338 16.79 -20.10 0.75
N TYR A 339 15.90 -19.46 -0.02
CA TYR A 339 16.27 -18.52 -1.07
C TYR A 339 17.07 -17.32 -0.53
N LEU A 340 16.61 -16.68 0.55
CA LEU A 340 17.32 -15.55 1.17
C LEU A 340 18.69 -15.96 1.74
N ILE A 341 18.81 -17.14 2.34
CA ILE A 341 20.08 -17.67 2.85
C ILE A 341 21.03 -17.97 1.68
N VAL A 342 20.55 -18.64 0.62
CA VAL A 342 21.36 -18.95 -0.57
C VAL A 342 21.83 -17.67 -1.25
N ASP A 343 20.96 -16.68 -1.44
CA ASP A 343 21.32 -15.39 -2.04
C ASP A 343 22.28 -14.58 -1.15
N ALA A 344 22.09 -14.59 0.17
CA ALA A 344 22.96 -13.94 1.14
C ALA A 344 24.36 -14.58 1.20
N VAL A 345 24.44 -15.92 1.15
CA VAL A 345 25.69 -16.70 1.11
C VAL A 345 26.41 -16.49 -0.22
N GLN A 346 25.70 -16.36 -1.34
CA GLN A 346 26.30 -16.06 -2.64
C GLN A 346 26.82 -14.62 -2.75
N LYS A 347 26.26 -13.68 -1.97
CA LYS A 347 26.59 -12.24 -2.03
C LYS A 347 27.51 -11.74 -0.91
N ASP A 348 28.01 -12.60 -0.02
CA ASP A 348 28.95 -12.28 1.07
C ASP A 348 28.54 -11.07 1.95
N LYS A 349 27.24 -10.75 2.05
CA LYS A 349 26.78 -9.42 2.51
C LYS A 349 25.90 -9.37 3.73
N LEU A 350 25.51 -10.47 4.36
CA LEU A 350 24.56 -10.43 5.47
C LEU A 350 25.05 -11.15 6.72
N ASN A 351 24.98 -10.42 7.84
CA ASN A 351 25.16 -10.95 9.17
C ASN A 351 24.00 -11.92 9.47
N MET A 352 24.31 -13.21 9.60
CA MET A 352 23.34 -14.25 9.95
C MET A 352 22.57 -13.92 11.23
N ASP A 353 23.17 -13.21 12.20
CA ASP A 353 22.50 -12.77 13.42
C ASP A 353 21.38 -11.74 13.13
N HIS A 354 21.52 -10.93 12.09
CA HIS A 354 20.50 -9.97 11.66
C HIS A 354 19.38 -10.63 10.86
N LEU A 355 19.71 -11.64 10.03
CA LEU A 355 18.72 -12.45 9.32
C LEU A 355 17.86 -13.27 10.30
N ILE A 356 18.51 -13.92 11.27
CA ILE A 356 17.88 -14.61 12.41
C ILE A 356 17.07 -13.60 13.24
N TYR A 357 17.60 -12.41 13.54
CA TYR A 357 16.84 -11.38 14.25
C TYR A 357 15.58 -10.95 13.47
N LEU A 358 15.67 -10.67 12.16
CA LEU A 358 14.51 -10.33 11.32
C LEU A 358 13.48 -11.46 11.29
N LEU A 359 13.94 -12.71 11.17
CA LEU A 359 13.13 -13.93 11.27
C LEU A 359 12.35 -14.06 12.57
N PHE A 360 12.99 -13.73 13.69
CA PHE A 360 12.41 -13.86 15.02
C PHE A 360 11.62 -12.62 15.46
N THR A 361 11.87 -11.44 14.89
CA THR A 361 11.25 -10.17 15.34
C THR A 361 10.15 -9.64 14.43
N GLN A 362 10.10 -9.98 13.13
CA GLN A 362 9.18 -9.31 12.22
C GLN A 362 7.83 -9.99 11.92
N SER A 363 7.61 -11.32 11.93
CA SER A 363 6.24 -11.76 11.54
C SER A 363 5.75 -13.21 11.77
N THR A 364 6.55 -14.27 11.85
CA THR A 364 5.95 -15.63 11.65
C THR A 364 6.28 -16.67 12.73
N ILE A 365 7.41 -16.55 13.44
CA ILE A 365 7.91 -17.63 14.33
C ILE A 365 7.37 -17.58 15.77
N SER A 366 6.93 -16.43 16.28
CA SER A 366 6.21 -16.37 17.57
C SER A 366 4.93 -17.20 17.55
N SER A 367 4.26 -17.23 16.39
CA SER A 367 3.16 -18.13 16.04
C SER A 367 3.63 -19.58 15.93
N ILE A 368 4.78 -19.85 15.29
CA ILE A 368 5.44 -21.19 15.24
C ILE A 368 5.74 -21.75 16.63
N ARG A 369 6.06 -20.92 17.62
CA ARG A 369 6.22 -21.36 19.01
C ARG A 369 4.92 -21.87 19.62
N GLN A 370 3.78 -21.31 19.22
CA GLN A 370 2.47 -21.88 19.56
C GLN A 370 2.24 -23.21 18.81
N TYR A 371 2.62 -23.30 17.53
CA TYR A 371 2.52 -24.52 16.72
C TYR A 371 3.45 -25.67 17.20
N LEU A 372 4.59 -25.34 17.84
CA LEU A 372 5.53 -26.30 18.42
C LEU A 372 4.98 -27.04 19.64
N ASN A 373 4.05 -26.46 20.39
CA ASN A 373 3.32 -27.18 21.43
C ASN A 373 2.40 -28.28 20.85
N TYR A 374 2.11 -28.24 19.54
CA TYR A 374 1.30 -29.24 18.83
C TYR A 374 2.15 -30.24 18.03
N ALA A 375 3.46 -30.00 17.88
CA ALA A 375 4.41 -30.94 17.26
C ALA A 375 4.51 -32.27 18.02
N GLU A 376 4.06 -32.31 19.28
CA GLU A 376 3.93 -33.55 20.07
C GLU A 376 2.73 -34.42 19.64
N TYR A 377 1.76 -33.88 18.90
CA TYR A 377 0.51 -34.58 18.57
C TYR A 377 0.35 -34.88 17.06
N GLU A 378 0.96 -34.09 16.17
CA GLU A 378 0.85 -34.28 14.71
C GLU A 378 2.21 -34.50 14.03
N GLU A 379 2.46 -35.75 13.64
CA GLU A 379 3.75 -36.23 13.10
C GLU A 379 4.27 -35.45 11.88
N PRO A 380 3.44 -35.01 10.90
CA PRO A 380 3.91 -34.21 9.76
C PRO A 380 4.42 -32.82 10.15
N LEU A 381 3.67 -32.12 11.02
CA LEU A 381 4.02 -30.78 11.49
C LEU A 381 5.27 -30.80 12.36
N GLY A 382 5.37 -31.77 13.27
CA GLY A 382 6.57 -31.98 14.07
C GLY A 382 7.79 -32.27 13.23
N SER A 383 7.64 -33.05 12.15
CA SER A 383 8.73 -33.35 11.23
C SER A 383 9.16 -32.13 10.40
N MET A 384 8.22 -31.26 9.99
CA MET A 384 8.53 -30.01 9.29
C MET A 384 9.26 -29.01 10.19
N CYS A 385 8.86 -28.90 11.46
CA CYS A 385 9.57 -28.12 12.46
C CYS A 385 11.02 -28.60 12.66
N ILE A 386 11.25 -29.91 12.69
CA ILE A 386 12.61 -30.49 12.76
C ILE A 386 13.45 -30.06 11.56
N LEU A 387 12.90 -30.08 10.34
CA LEU A 387 13.61 -29.63 9.14
C LEU A 387 14.00 -28.14 9.24
N ILE A 388 13.08 -27.28 9.70
CA ILE A 388 13.34 -25.86 9.91
C ILE A 388 14.47 -25.67 10.94
N TYR A 389 14.41 -26.37 12.08
CA TYR A 389 15.45 -26.31 13.11
C TYR A 389 16.82 -26.74 12.61
N LEU A 390 16.90 -27.82 11.83
CA LEU A 390 18.14 -28.30 11.22
C LEU A 390 18.74 -27.27 10.27
N SER A 391 17.88 -26.59 9.51
CA SER A 391 18.27 -25.53 8.54
C SER A 391 18.87 -24.30 9.23
N PHE A 392 18.49 -24.05 10.48
CA PHE A 392 19.08 -23.02 11.34
C PHE A 392 20.22 -23.52 12.23
N SER A 393 20.70 -24.76 12.04
CA SER A 393 21.75 -25.39 12.87
C SER A 393 21.42 -25.40 14.36
N ILE A 394 20.13 -25.42 14.71
CA ILE A 394 19.67 -25.50 16.09
C ILE A 394 19.83 -26.94 16.56
N GLN A 395 20.55 -27.12 17.66
CA GLN A 395 20.80 -28.44 18.23
C GLN A 395 19.51 -29.00 18.86
N LEU A 396 19.02 -30.11 18.32
CA LEU A 396 17.86 -30.84 18.83
C LEU A 396 18.33 -31.99 19.73
N ASP A 397 17.60 -32.26 20.81
CA ASP A 397 17.85 -33.40 21.69
C ASP A 397 17.25 -34.69 21.10
N LEU A 398 17.69 -35.02 19.87
CA LEU A 398 17.26 -36.18 19.11
C LEU A 398 18.49 -36.91 18.57
N SER A 399 18.46 -38.23 18.65
CA SER A 399 19.49 -39.06 18.02
C SER A 399 19.45 -38.91 16.49
N PRO A 400 20.58 -39.10 15.79
CA PRO A 400 20.63 -39.07 14.33
C PRO A 400 19.61 -40.01 13.65
N HIS A 401 19.31 -41.16 14.27
CA HIS A 401 18.30 -42.10 13.78
C HIS A 401 16.88 -41.53 13.86
N GLN A 402 16.56 -40.84 14.95
CA GLN A 402 15.27 -40.17 15.12
C GLN A 402 15.11 -39.01 14.13
N LEU A 403 16.18 -38.24 13.90
CA LEU A 403 16.20 -37.18 12.89
C LEU A 403 15.95 -37.74 11.48
N ILE A 404 16.70 -38.77 11.08
CA ILE A 404 16.53 -39.42 9.76
C ILE A 404 15.13 -40.02 9.63
N ALA A 405 14.59 -40.64 10.67
CA ALA A 405 13.24 -41.22 10.64
C ALA A 405 12.16 -40.15 10.43
N LYS A 406 12.23 -39.03 11.16
CA LYS A 406 11.30 -37.90 11.03
C LYS A 406 11.38 -37.25 9.64
N LEU A 407 12.59 -37.06 9.12
CA LEU A 407 12.82 -36.52 7.77
C LEU A 407 12.31 -37.47 6.67
N LYS A 408 12.54 -38.78 6.80
CA LYS A 408 11.99 -39.79 5.88
C LYS A 408 10.47 -39.86 5.93
N TYR A 409 9.88 -39.75 7.12
CA TYR A 409 8.43 -39.67 7.29
C TYR A 409 7.87 -38.45 6.58
N LEU A 410 8.44 -37.26 6.80
CA LEU A 410 8.03 -36.02 6.14
C LEU A 410 8.11 -36.13 4.61
N ARG A 411 9.21 -36.69 4.09
CA ARG A 411 9.38 -36.95 2.66
C ARG A 411 8.30 -37.87 2.10
N LEU A 412 8.02 -38.99 2.78
CA LEU A 412 6.95 -39.91 2.38
C LEU A 412 5.57 -39.25 2.47
N TYR A 413 5.37 -38.39 3.46
CA TYR A 413 4.13 -37.63 3.63
C TYR A 413 3.90 -36.67 2.46
N PHE A 414 4.91 -35.89 2.05
CA PHE A 414 4.84 -35.02 0.88
C PHE A 414 4.61 -35.81 -0.42
N LEU A 415 5.30 -36.93 -0.62
CA LEU A 415 5.14 -37.79 -1.79
C LEU A 415 3.75 -38.43 -1.90
N ASN A 416 3.16 -38.82 -0.77
CA ASN A 416 1.91 -39.59 -0.76
C ASN A 416 0.65 -38.73 -0.63
N ASN A 417 0.73 -37.56 0.02
CA ASN A 417 -0.45 -36.73 0.29
C ASN A 417 -0.66 -35.61 -0.73
N LYS A 418 0.14 -35.55 -1.80
CA LYS A 418 0.09 -34.47 -2.81
C LYS A 418 -0.09 -33.11 -2.12
N VAL A 419 0.78 -32.74 -1.17
CA VAL A 419 0.77 -31.34 -0.72
C VAL A 419 1.14 -30.54 -1.96
N THR A 420 0.20 -29.84 -2.58
CA THR A 420 0.17 -29.55 -4.02
C THR A 420 1.03 -28.35 -4.45
N LEU A 421 2.20 -28.17 -3.84
CA LEU A 421 3.15 -27.12 -4.17
C LEU A 421 4.41 -27.79 -4.72
N ASP A 422 4.45 -28.06 -6.03
CA ASP A 422 5.55 -28.80 -6.66
C ASP A 422 6.91 -28.12 -6.42
N SER A 423 6.95 -26.79 -6.43
CA SER A 423 8.17 -26.01 -6.21
C SER A 423 8.69 -26.09 -4.76
N ILE A 424 7.78 -26.00 -3.79
CA ILE A 424 8.09 -26.12 -2.36
C ILE A 424 8.42 -27.57 -2.03
N ASN A 425 7.69 -28.53 -2.59
CA ASN A 425 7.98 -29.95 -2.45
C ASN A 425 9.37 -30.29 -2.96
N GLU A 426 9.78 -29.79 -4.13
CA GLU A 426 11.13 -30.01 -4.66
C GLU A 426 12.20 -29.39 -3.76
N SER A 427 12.01 -28.13 -3.32
CA SER A 427 12.95 -27.43 -2.44
C SER A 427 13.08 -28.10 -1.05
N VAL A 428 11.94 -28.40 -0.42
CA VAL A 428 11.84 -29.08 0.88
C VAL A 428 12.39 -30.51 0.78
N THR A 429 12.00 -31.27 -0.24
CA THR A 429 12.48 -32.66 -0.45
C THR A 429 13.97 -32.69 -0.76
N SER A 430 14.48 -31.76 -1.57
CA SER A 430 15.92 -31.63 -1.83
C SER A 430 16.70 -31.35 -0.55
N THR A 431 16.19 -30.43 0.29
CA THR A 431 16.82 -30.11 1.59
C THR A 431 16.75 -31.32 2.55
N ILE A 432 15.63 -32.03 2.59
CA ILE A 432 15.48 -33.27 3.34
C ILE A 432 16.53 -34.31 2.88
N ASP A 433 16.69 -34.49 1.57
CA ASP A 433 17.63 -35.45 1.00
C ASP A 433 19.09 -35.09 1.34
N GLN A 434 19.44 -33.79 1.33
CA GLN A 434 20.76 -33.30 1.77
C GLN A 434 21.04 -33.63 3.25
N TYR A 435 20.06 -33.41 4.13
CA TYR A 435 20.22 -33.75 5.55
C TYR A 435 20.28 -35.27 5.79
N ILE A 436 19.46 -36.06 5.08
CA ILE A 436 19.53 -37.52 5.15
C ILE A 436 20.92 -38.01 4.73
N GLN A 437 21.51 -37.44 3.67
CA GLN A 437 22.87 -37.77 3.25
C GLN A 437 23.91 -37.33 4.30
N GLN A 438 23.80 -36.12 4.84
CA GLN A 438 24.74 -35.61 5.84
C GLN A 438 24.77 -36.47 7.11
N PHE A 439 23.61 -36.83 7.66
CA PHE A 439 23.51 -37.66 8.86
C PHE A 439 23.69 -39.16 8.58
N GLY A 440 23.40 -39.61 7.35
CA GLY A 440 23.64 -40.98 6.90
C GLY A 440 25.12 -41.28 6.65
N CYS A 441 25.87 -40.34 6.07
CA CYS A 441 27.31 -40.48 5.80
C CYS A 441 28.18 -40.44 7.07
N THR A 442 27.71 -39.84 8.18
CA THR A 442 28.42 -39.91 9.47
C THR A 442 28.52 -41.32 10.07
N PHE A 443 27.80 -42.31 9.51
CA PHE A 443 27.83 -43.70 9.96
C PHE A 443 28.81 -44.60 9.19
N GLU A 444 29.24 -44.23 7.98
CA GLU A 444 30.19 -45.05 7.21
C GLU A 444 31.64 -44.64 7.46
N ARG A 445 32.16 -44.96 8.67
CA ARG A 445 33.55 -45.38 8.96
C ARG A 445 33.83 -45.37 10.46
N LYS A 446 33.50 -46.48 11.12
CA LYS A 446 34.40 -47.14 12.06
C LYS A 446 34.31 -48.63 11.80
N GLU A 447 35.14 -49.12 10.88
CA GLU A 447 35.47 -50.54 10.83
C GLU A 447 36.08 -50.91 12.18
N TYR A 448 35.38 -51.72 12.95
CA TYR A 448 35.93 -52.41 14.10
C TYR A 448 36.88 -53.49 13.60
N SER A 449 38.15 -53.13 13.38
CA SER A 449 39.22 -54.13 13.32
C SER A 449 39.49 -54.63 14.74
N LEU A 450 39.05 -55.86 15.04
CA LEU A 450 39.43 -56.61 16.24
C LEU A 450 40.96 -56.82 16.29
N PRO A 451 41.59 -56.82 17.48
CA PRO A 451 43.05 -56.96 17.58
C PRO A 451 43.46 -58.43 17.38
N SER A 452 44.31 -58.72 16.40
CA SER A 452 44.98 -60.02 16.30
C SER A 452 46.21 -60.06 17.20
N LYS A 453 46.28 -61.12 18.03
CA LYS A 453 47.48 -61.50 18.78
C LYS A 453 48.59 -61.92 17.81
N LYS A 454 49.77 -61.32 18.02
CA LYS A 454 51.12 -61.55 17.44
C LYS A 454 51.52 -60.40 16.52
N ASP A 455 52.24 -59.44 17.08
CA ASP A 455 53.67 -59.30 16.81
C ASP A 455 54.26 -58.31 17.82
N ALA A 456 55.07 -58.89 18.71
CA ALA A 456 56.01 -58.14 19.50
C ALA A 456 57.23 -57.83 18.64
N GLU A 457 57.81 -56.67 18.91
CA GLU A 457 59.20 -56.28 18.63
C GLU A 457 59.53 -55.57 17.29
N GLN A 458 60.28 -54.48 17.51
CA GLN A 458 61.20 -53.77 16.61
C GLN A 458 60.69 -52.56 15.79
N ASN A 459 61.08 -51.40 16.34
CA ASN A 459 61.83 -50.32 15.70
C ASN A 459 61.18 -49.38 14.68
N THR A 460 61.14 -48.12 15.11
CA THR A 460 61.55 -46.89 14.40
C THR A 460 60.89 -46.58 13.06
N SER A 461 59.97 -45.60 13.05
CA SER A 461 60.19 -44.23 12.56
C SER A 461 58.84 -43.56 12.28
N ALA A 462 58.74 -42.28 12.66
CA ALA A 462 57.64 -41.40 12.25
C ALA A 462 57.67 -41.20 10.72
N PRO A 463 56.54 -40.83 10.11
CA PRO A 463 56.41 -39.40 9.82
C PRO A 463 55.04 -38.82 10.14
N THR A 464 55.14 -37.60 10.66
CA THR A 464 54.16 -36.53 10.81
C THR A 464 53.46 -36.20 9.48
N ILE A 465 52.14 -36.00 9.51
CA ILE A 465 51.47 -34.96 8.71
C ILE A 465 50.45 -34.26 9.61
N ASN A 466 50.71 -32.97 9.85
CA ASN A 466 49.85 -32.03 10.53
C ASN A 466 48.79 -31.44 9.59
N SER A 467 47.78 -30.85 10.26
CA SER A 467 46.88 -29.77 9.81
C SER A 467 45.63 -30.18 9.02
N VAL A 468 44.44 -29.98 9.60
CA VAL A 468 43.62 -28.73 9.59
C VAL A 468 42.34 -29.02 10.40
N THR A 469 42.31 -28.69 11.70
CA THR A 469 41.13 -28.93 12.56
C THR A 469 40.86 -27.86 13.62
N GLU A 470 41.47 -26.67 13.56
CA GLU A 470 41.34 -25.69 14.65
C GLU A 470 40.52 -24.42 14.35
N SER A 471 40.00 -24.23 13.14
CA SER A 471 39.24 -23.00 12.80
C SER A 471 37.71 -23.14 12.80
N LYS A 472 37.15 -24.35 12.77
CA LYS A 472 35.68 -24.58 12.82
C LYS A 472 35.12 -24.86 14.21
N SER A 473 35.91 -25.40 15.14
CA SER A 473 35.44 -25.72 16.50
C SER A 473 35.23 -24.48 17.37
N VAL A 474 36.09 -23.46 17.22
CA VAL A 474 36.04 -22.21 18.02
C VAL A 474 34.83 -21.34 17.66
N ILE A 475 34.38 -21.37 16.40
CA ILE A 475 33.22 -20.60 15.94
C ILE A 475 31.91 -21.25 16.42
N VAL A 476 31.81 -22.58 16.38
CA VAL A 476 30.63 -23.34 16.83
C VAL A 476 30.42 -23.23 18.34
N GLU A 477 31.50 -23.24 19.13
CA GLU A 477 31.43 -23.11 20.59
C GLU A 477 31.11 -21.67 21.03
N GLY A 478 31.56 -20.67 20.28
CA GLY A 478 31.21 -19.26 20.48
C GLY A 478 29.73 -18.94 20.21
N VAL A 479 29.15 -19.54 19.16
CA VAL A 479 27.73 -19.40 18.81
C VAL A 479 26.83 -20.12 19.82
N ASN A 480 27.18 -21.36 20.21
CA ASN A 480 26.42 -22.12 21.23
C ASN A 480 26.39 -21.42 22.60
N ASN A 481 27.50 -20.82 23.02
CA ASN A 481 27.56 -20.08 24.29
C ASN A 481 26.79 -18.76 24.25
N ARG A 482 26.70 -18.09 23.08
CA ARG A 482 25.92 -16.86 22.91
C ARG A 482 24.42 -17.12 22.78
N ILE A 483 24.01 -18.23 22.14
CA ILE A 483 22.61 -18.67 22.07
C ILE A 483 22.10 -19.05 23.49
N LYS A 484 22.87 -19.81 24.28
CA LYS A 484 22.53 -20.10 25.69
C LYS A 484 22.43 -18.82 26.55
N SER A 485 23.27 -17.82 26.29
CA SER A 485 23.23 -16.51 26.96
C SER A 485 21.97 -15.70 26.60
N LEU A 486 21.53 -15.75 25.35
CA LEU A 486 20.28 -15.10 24.93
C LEU A 486 19.06 -15.79 25.53
N PHE A 487 18.96 -17.12 25.45
CA PHE A 487 17.83 -17.87 26.04
C PHE A 487 17.74 -17.73 27.57
N SER A 488 18.86 -17.66 28.29
CA SER A 488 18.87 -17.43 29.75
C SER A 488 18.49 -16.00 30.17
N LYS A 489 18.67 -15.02 29.27
CA LYS A 489 18.17 -13.64 29.48
C LYS A 489 16.68 -13.53 29.23
N PHE A 490 16.12 -14.31 28.30
CA PHE A 490 14.67 -14.36 28.04
C PHE A 490 13.91 -15.05 29.18
N THR A 491 14.40 -16.20 29.69
CA THR A 491 13.76 -16.88 30.83
C THR A 491 13.78 -16.06 32.11
N LYS A 492 14.82 -15.24 32.35
CA LYS A 492 14.83 -14.28 33.47
C LYS A 492 13.78 -13.19 33.33
N LYS A 493 13.57 -12.65 32.12
CA LYS A 493 12.57 -11.60 31.88
C LYS A 493 11.13 -12.11 31.99
N ASP A 494 10.90 -13.39 31.64
CA ASP A 494 9.60 -14.04 31.79
C ASP A 494 9.33 -14.49 33.24
N GLN A 495 10.37 -14.88 34.00
CA GLN A 495 10.26 -15.13 35.45
C GLN A 495 10.07 -13.84 36.25
N GLU A 496 10.66 -12.72 35.83
CA GLU A 496 10.41 -11.41 36.43
C GLU A 496 9.00 -10.88 36.14
N LYS A 497 8.35 -11.31 35.04
CA LYS A 497 6.94 -11.00 34.77
C LYS A 497 5.95 -11.89 35.55
N GLN A 498 6.31 -13.13 35.88
CA GLN A 498 5.46 -14.02 36.69
C GLN A 498 5.47 -13.69 38.18
N ASN A 499 6.42 -12.87 38.67
CA ASN A 499 6.47 -12.43 40.07
C ASN A 499 5.73 -11.11 40.35
N TYR A 500 4.95 -10.59 39.39
CA TYR A 500 4.09 -9.42 39.59
C TYR A 500 2.58 -9.70 39.61
N ASP A 501 2.18 -10.98 39.52
CA ASP A 501 0.80 -11.40 39.82
C ASP A 501 0.83 -12.50 40.91
N LEU A 502 1.11 -12.07 42.14
CA LEU A 502 0.66 -12.70 43.39
C LEU A 502 0.23 -11.62 44.38
#